data_AF-A0A833URL3-F1
#
_entry.id   AF-A0A833URL3-F1
#
_cell.length_a   1.000
_cell.length_b   1.000
_cell.length_c   1.000
_cell.angle_alpha   90.00
_cell.angle_beta   90.00
_cell.angle_gamma   90.00
#
_symmetry.space_group_name_H-M   'P 1'
#
loop_
_entity.id
_entity.type
_entity.pdbx_description
1 polymer ?
#
loop_
_entity_poly.entity_id
_entity_poly.type
_entity_poly.pdbx_seq_one_letter_code
_entity_poly.pdbx_strand_id
1 'polypeptide(L)'
;MFFKHIEHRAQFEVVNNAGASAILMASRALCTTAKDATDYQKVYSTLLQEAKSKVILHWPGEAFDPYLHGYWGSTDIPTAMETVLSIIEANIDKVDGIKISLLEAKWEIELRRRLAQSVKLYTGDDFNFGELIAEDGERFSHALLGIFDPIAPVAAHALVALANGEHQRYQEIIQPTVHLSREIFCAPTRYYKAGIVFLAWLNGYQDHFSMLGGMQSARSLSQYCKIFRLADQAGALIQPELAILNA
;
A
#
# COMPACT_ATOMS: atom_id res chain seq x y z
N MET A 1 6.77 0.94 -34.15
CA MET A 1 5.40 0.92 -33.59
C MET A 1 5.48 1.43 -32.14
N PHE A 2 5.37 2.74 -31.93
CA PHE A 2 5.67 3.47 -30.67
C PHE A 2 4.36 3.80 -29.91
N PHE A 3 3.66 2.80 -29.36
CA PHE A 3 2.36 3.04 -28.70
C PHE A 3 2.24 2.46 -27.28
N LYS A 4 3.33 2.12 -26.58
CA LYS A 4 3.26 1.58 -25.20
C LYS A 4 3.45 2.60 -24.06
N HIS A 5 3.79 3.86 -24.34
CA HIS A 5 4.04 4.88 -23.30
C HIS A 5 2.93 5.94 -23.15
N ILE A 6 1.91 5.94 -24.03
CA ILE A 6 0.96 7.05 -24.14
C ILE A 6 -0.02 7.10 -22.95
N GLU A 7 -0.41 5.96 -22.39
CA GLU A 7 -1.43 5.96 -21.32
C GLU A 7 -0.90 6.48 -19.97
N HIS A 8 0.32 6.10 -19.57
CA HIS A 8 0.88 6.52 -18.27
C HIS A 8 1.15 8.03 -18.21
N ARG A 9 1.71 8.61 -19.29
CA ARG A 9 2.02 10.03 -19.36
C ARG A 9 0.76 10.90 -19.46
N ALA A 10 -0.24 10.46 -20.23
CA ALA A 10 -1.52 11.19 -20.34
C ALA A 10 -2.26 11.25 -18.99
N GLN A 11 -2.30 10.14 -18.24
CA GLN A 11 -2.87 10.14 -16.88
C GLN A 11 -2.08 11.06 -15.94
N PHE A 12 -0.75 11.03 -16.02
CA PHE A 12 0.12 11.88 -15.22
C PHE A 12 -0.11 13.38 -15.52
N GLU A 13 -0.29 13.74 -16.78
CA GLU A 13 -0.62 15.11 -17.20
C GLU A 13 -1.94 15.60 -16.63
N VAL A 14 -2.98 14.74 -16.61
CA VAL A 14 -4.28 15.07 -15.98
C VAL A 14 -4.09 15.40 -14.50
N VAL A 15 -3.36 14.56 -13.75
CA VAL A 15 -3.09 14.77 -12.32
C VAL A 15 -2.29 16.07 -12.09
N ASN A 16 -1.24 16.30 -12.89
CA ASN A 16 -0.43 17.52 -12.81
C ASN A 16 -1.23 18.80 -13.16
N ASN A 17 -2.16 18.72 -14.10
CA ASN A 17 -3.00 19.87 -14.47
C ASN A 17 -4.10 20.15 -13.43
N ALA A 18 -4.51 19.14 -12.68
CA ALA A 18 -5.36 19.30 -11.51
C ALA A 18 -4.62 19.88 -10.29
N GLY A 19 -3.29 20.03 -10.33
CA GLY A 19 -2.48 20.55 -9.22
C GLY A 19 -2.32 19.58 -8.06
N ALA A 20 -2.58 18.28 -8.28
CA ALA A 20 -2.46 17.24 -7.26
C ALA A 20 -1.08 16.57 -7.31
N SER A 21 -0.60 16.11 -6.14
CA SER A 21 0.59 15.24 -6.08
C SER A 21 0.24 13.84 -6.56
N ALA A 22 1.06 13.28 -7.45
CA ALA A 22 0.82 11.96 -8.01
C ALA A 22 1.41 10.84 -7.14
N ILE A 23 0.69 9.71 -7.09
CA ILE A 23 1.27 8.40 -6.78
C ILE A 23 1.55 7.72 -8.11
N LEU A 24 2.82 7.59 -8.48
CA LEU A 24 3.22 6.99 -9.74
C LEU A 24 3.17 5.47 -9.63
N MET A 25 2.05 4.91 -10.13
CA MET A 25 1.80 3.47 -10.12
C MET A 25 2.79 2.70 -11.00
N ALA A 26 3.05 1.45 -10.64
CA ALA A 26 3.75 0.51 -11.51
C ALA A 26 2.92 0.19 -12.77
N SER A 27 3.61 0.06 -13.91
CA SER A 27 3.02 -0.12 -15.23
C SER A 27 3.19 -1.56 -15.72
N ARG A 28 2.09 -2.31 -15.90
CA ARG A 28 2.12 -3.65 -16.50
C ARG A 28 2.77 -3.65 -17.89
N ALA A 29 2.48 -2.63 -18.69
CA ALA A 29 3.05 -2.49 -20.02
C ALA A 29 4.57 -2.32 -19.97
N LEU A 30 5.07 -1.46 -19.07
CA LEU A 30 6.51 -1.29 -18.85
C LEU A 30 7.14 -2.60 -18.35
N CYS A 31 6.51 -3.26 -17.37
CA CYS A 31 6.97 -4.54 -16.83
C CYS A 31 7.16 -5.59 -17.93
N THR A 32 6.26 -5.59 -18.91
CA THR A 32 6.27 -6.54 -20.03
C THR A 32 7.31 -6.19 -21.10
N THR A 33 7.69 -4.91 -21.25
CA THR A 33 8.53 -4.46 -22.39
C THR A 33 9.91 -3.97 -22.05
N ALA A 34 10.15 -3.58 -20.80
CA ALA A 34 11.49 -3.20 -20.37
C ALA A 34 12.43 -4.39 -20.56
N LYS A 35 13.58 -4.14 -21.17
CA LYS A 35 14.62 -5.16 -21.37
C LYS A 35 15.50 -5.30 -20.14
N ASP A 36 15.73 -4.19 -19.45
CA ASP A 36 16.58 -4.09 -18.27
C ASP A 36 16.23 -2.84 -17.46
N ALA A 37 16.98 -2.61 -16.37
CA ALA A 37 16.85 -1.47 -15.46
C ALA A 37 16.92 -0.10 -16.17
N THR A 38 17.66 0.02 -17.27
CA THR A 38 17.85 1.28 -18.00
C THR A 38 16.54 1.79 -18.60
N ASP A 39 15.66 0.89 -19.03
CA ASP A 39 14.35 1.27 -19.57
C ASP A 39 13.45 1.85 -18.48
N TYR A 40 13.49 1.29 -17.27
CA TYR A 40 12.81 1.87 -16.10
C TYR A 40 13.38 3.24 -15.76
N GLN A 41 14.70 3.38 -15.70
CA GLN A 41 15.35 4.66 -15.41
C GLN A 41 14.94 5.76 -16.38
N LYS A 42 14.92 5.47 -17.68
CA LYS A 42 14.49 6.43 -18.72
C LYS A 42 13.04 6.86 -18.53
N VAL A 43 12.12 5.89 -18.37
CA VAL A 43 10.68 6.19 -18.26
C VAL A 43 10.39 6.98 -16.99
N TYR A 44 10.89 6.53 -15.85
CA TYR A 44 10.63 7.20 -14.57
C TYR A 44 11.30 8.57 -14.50
N SER A 45 12.54 8.74 -14.97
CA SER A 45 13.20 10.06 -14.97
C SER A 45 12.45 11.07 -15.84
N THR A 46 11.92 10.63 -17.00
CA THR A 46 11.10 11.50 -17.86
C THR A 46 9.84 11.99 -17.12
N LEU A 47 9.10 11.08 -16.49
CA LEU A 47 7.88 11.43 -15.75
C LEU A 47 8.18 12.30 -14.52
N LEU A 48 9.26 12.01 -13.81
CA LEU A 48 9.68 12.78 -12.62
C LEU A 48 10.09 14.22 -12.98
N GLN A 49 10.77 14.41 -14.11
CA GLN A 49 11.14 15.75 -14.58
C GLN A 49 9.92 16.58 -14.96
N GLU A 50 8.87 15.96 -15.50
CA GLU A 50 7.60 16.59 -15.85
C GLU A 50 6.71 16.88 -14.64
N ALA A 51 7.02 16.31 -13.48
CA ALA A 51 6.25 16.50 -12.26
C ALA A 51 6.30 17.97 -11.78
N LYS A 52 5.12 18.56 -11.56
CA LYS A 52 4.98 19.91 -10.97
C LYS A 52 5.15 19.91 -9.45
N SER A 53 4.94 18.77 -8.80
CA SER A 53 5.10 18.57 -7.36
C SER A 53 5.85 17.27 -7.10
N LYS A 54 6.36 17.09 -5.88
CA LYS A 54 6.99 15.83 -5.50
C LYS A 54 5.99 14.67 -5.61
N VAL A 55 6.44 13.53 -6.13
CA VAL A 55 5.60 12.34 -6.34
C VAL A 55 5.95 11.24 -5.35
N ILE A 56 5.01 10.34 -5.12
CA ILE A 56 5.25 9.09 -4.40
C ILE A 56 5.38 7.97 -5.44
N LEU A 57 6.50 7.25 -5.44
CA LEU A 57 6.65 6.04 -6.27
C LEU A 57 5.86 4.89 -5.62
N HIS A 58 5.31 3.99 -6.41
CA HIS A 58 4.62 2.80 -5.90
C HIS A 58 5.23 1.52 -6.46
N TRP A 59 5.72 0.66 -5.58
CA TRP A 59 6.22 -0.67 -5.87
C TRP A 59 5.30 -1.75 -5.27
N PRO A 60 4.24 -2.16 -6.00
CA PRO A 60 3.41 -3.29 -5.62
C PRO A 60 4.08 -4.63 -5.96
N GLY A 61 3.96 -5.60 -5.04
CA GLY A 61 4.40 -6.98 -5.27
C GLY A 61 3.39 -7.80 -6.09
N GLU A 62 3.86 -8.94 -6.59
CA GLU A 62 3.09 -9.85 -7.46
C GLU A 62 1.85 -10.47 -6.78
N ALA A 63 1.83 -10.54 -5.44
CA ALA A 63 0.68 -11.00 -4.67
C ALA A 63 -0.57 -10.11 -4.91
N PHE A 64 -0.34 -8.82 -5.21
CA PHE A 64 -1.40 -7.87 -5.56
C PHE A 64 -1.69 -7.87 -7.06
N ASP A 65 -0.64 -7.99 -7.89
CA ASP A 65 -0.76 -7.98 -9.34
C ASP A 65 0.29 -8.89 -10.01
N PRO A 66 -0.10 -10.09 -10.48
CA PRO A 66 0.85 -11.05 -11.03
C PRO A 66 1.50 -10.57 -12.34
N TYR A 67 0.95 -9.55 -13.00
CA TYR A 67 1.53 -8.95 -14.22
C TYR A 67 2.70 -8.00 -13.93
N LEU A 68 3.05 -7.82 -12.66
CA LEU A 68 4.18 -7.00 -12.22
C LEU A 68 5.36 -7.85 -11.71
N HIS A 69 5.37 -9.16 -12.01
CA HIS A 69 6.50 -10.03 -11.70
C HIS A 69 7.79 -9.50 -12.33
N GLY A 70 8.83 -9.32 -11.51
CA GLY A 70 10.12 -8.78 -11.96
C GLY A 70 10.14 -7.27 -12.22
N TYR A 71 9.18 -6.52 -11.65
CA TYR A 71 9.17 -5.06 -11.75
C TYR A 71 10.52 -4.47 -11.30
N TRP A 72 10.96 -3.40 -11.96
CA TRP A 72 12.32 -2.84 -11.89
C TRP A 72 13.42 -3.67 -12.58
N GLY A 73 13.05 -4.68 -13.37
CA GLY A 73 13.97 -5.37 -14.28
C GLY A 73 14.70 -6.56 -13.68
N SER A 74 14.31 -7.00 -12.48
CA SER A 74 14.83 -8.22 -11.86
C SER A 74 13.81 -8.88 -10.96
N THR A 75 13.82 -10.21 -10.90
CA THR A 75 13.08 -11.00 -9.91
C THR A 75 13.84 -11.13 -8.59
N ASP A 76 15.14 -10.82 -8.59
CA ASP A 76 15.94 -10.69 -7.37
C ASP A 76 15.68 -9.32 -6.74
N ILE A 77 15.08 -9.31 -5.55
CA ILE A 77 14.65 -8.08 -4.87
C ILE A 77 15.81 -7.12 -4.58
N PRO A 78 16.98 -7.56 -4.08
CA PRO A 78 18.15 -6.67 -3.96
C PRO A 78 18.53 -5.98 -5.28
N THR A 79 18.57 -6.72 -6.40
CA THR A 79 18.87 -6.14 -7.72
C THR A 79 17.79 -5.14 -8.18
N ALA A 80 16.51 -5.47 -8.00
CA ALA A 80 15.41 -4.55 -8.28
C ALA A 80 15.48 -3.27 -7.41
N MET A 81 15.93 -3.43 -6.16
CA MET A 81 16.11 -2.33 -5.21
C MET A 81 17.18 -1.35 -5.68
N GLU A 82 18.31 -1.83 -6.23
CA GLU A 82 19.34 -0.96 -6.83
C GLU A 82 18.76 -0.08 -7.93
N THR A 83 17.87 -0.64 -8.75
CA THR A 83 17.25 0.10 -9.86
C THR A 83 16.38 1.25 -9.34
N VAL A 84 15.50 0.99 -8.37
CA VAL A 84 14.61 2.03 -7.84
C VAL A 84 15.38 3.06 -7.00
N LEU A 85 16.41 2.65 -6.25
CA LEU A 85 17.28 3.57 -5.52
C LEU A 85 18.01 4.52 -6.48
N SER A 86 18.58 4.00 -7.57
CA SER A 86 19.22 4.82 -8.61
C SER A 86 18.25 5.85 -9.23
N ILE A 87 17.00 5.46 -9.47
CA ILE A 87 15.95 6.37 -9.98
C ILE A 87 15.65 7.48 -8.96
N ILE A 88 15.51 7.13 -7.68
CA ILE A 88 15.23 8.09 -6.61
C ILE A 88 16.39 9.06 -6.44
N GLU A 89 17.63 8.56 -6.37
CA GLU A 89 18.84 9.38 -6.20
C GLU A 89 19.00 10.40 -7.33
N ALA A 90 18.79 9.98 -8.58
CA ALA A 90 18.88 10.86 -9.74
C ALA A 90 17.78 11.92 -9.81
N ASN A 91 16.69 11.77 -9.03
CA ASN A 91 15.50 12.62 -9.08
C ASN A 91 15.04 13.05 -7.68
N ILE A 92 15.96 13.19 -6.71
CA ILE A 92 15.64 13.35 -5.29
C ILE A 92 14.73 14.55 -4.98
N ASP A 93 14.86 15.64 -5.74
CA ASP A 93 14.03 16.84 -5.58
C ASP A 93 12.60 16.67 -6.10
N LYS A 94 12.34 15.60 -6.86
CA LYS A 94 11.04 15.26 -7.45
C LYS A 94 10.33 14.12 -6.72
N VAL A 95 10.97 13.45 -5.77
CA VAL A 95 10.41 12.32 -5.03
C VAL A 95 10.12 12.75 -3.59
N ASP A 96 8.87 12.60 -3.16
CA ASP A 96 8.48 12.72 -1.74
C ASP A 96 8.77 11.41 -1.00
N GLY A 97 8.49 10.28 -1.65
CA GLY A 97 8.73 8.97 -1.08
C GLY A 97 8.45 7.81 -2.00
N ILE A 98 8.54 6.61 -1.46
CA ILE A 98 8.17 5.36 -2.12
C ILE A 98 7.28 4.53 -1.21
N LYS A 99 6.15 4.09 -1.74
CA LYS A 99 5.32 3.04 -1.15
C LYS A 99 5.77 1.67 -1.64
N ILE A 100 6.08 0.77 -0.71
CA ILE A 100 6.44 -0.62 -1.01
C ILE A 100 5.37 -1.59 -0.48
N SER A 101 4.88 -2.49 -1.34
CA SER A 101 3.83 -3.47 -0.99
C SER A 101 4.28 -4.88 -1.38
N LEU A 102 5.42 -5.32 -0.84
CA LEU A 102 5.96 -6.67 -1.03
C LEU A 102 5.51 -7.67 0.06
N LEU A 103 4.93 -7.18 1.17
CA LEU A 103 4.48 -7.98 2.32
C LEU A 103 5.58 -8.78 3.03
N GLU A 104 6.83 -8.37 2.84
CA GLU A 104 8.01 -8.91 3.51
C GLU A 104 8.76 -7.75 4.19
N ALA A 105 8.55 -7.58 5.50
CA ALA A 105 9.11 -6.49 6.28
C ALA A 105 10.63 -6.28 6.11
N LYS A 106 11.40 -7.36 5.91
CA LYS A 106 12.86 -7.30 5.70
C LYS A 106 13.25 -6.40 4.51
N TRP A 107 12.49 -6.42 3.41
CA TRP A 107 12.79 -5.63 2.22
C TRP A 107 12.44 -4.17 2.39
N GLU A 108 11.39 -3.91 3.17
CA GLU A 108 11.02 -2.56 3.57
C GLU A 108 12.11 -1.94 4.47
N ILE A 109 12.57 -2.68 5.47
CA ILE A 109 13.63 -2.24 6.39
C ILE A 109 14.95 -1.99 5.64
N GLU A 110 15.33 -2.90 4.73
CA GLU A 110 16.53 -2.72 3.92
C GLU A 110 16.44 -1.45 3.04
N LEU A 111 15.32 -1.27 2.34
CA LEU A 111 15.11 -0.08 1.50
C LEU A 111 15.14 1.21 2.33
N ARG A 112 14.43 1.25 3.46
CA ARG A 112 14.32 2.49 4.27
C ARG A 112 15.64 2.92 4.87
N ARG A 113 16.56 2.00 5.17
CA ARG A 113 17.91 2.32 5.66
C ARG A 113 18.76 3.01 4.60
N ARG A 114 18.53 2.69 3.33
CA ARG A 114 19.31 3.18 2.19
C ARG A 114 18.78 4.48 1.58
N LEU A 115 17.51 4.81 1.82
CA LEU A 115 16.93 6.06 1.33
C LEU A 115 17.60 7.30 1.95
N ALA A 116 17.71 8.36 1.16
CA ALA A 116 18.08 9.68 1.67
C ALA A 116 17.04 10.17 2.70
N GLN A 117 17.46 10.93 3.70
CA GLN A 117 16.57 11.40 4.78
C GLN A 117 15.38 12.23 4.29
N SER A 118 15.52 12.89 3.12
CA SER A 118 14.47 13.68 2.49
C SER A 118 13.42 12.86 1.73
N VAL A 119 13.63 11.55 1.57
CA VAL A 119 12.74 10.63 0.84
C VAL A 119 12.09 9.69 1.84
N LYS A 120 10.77 9.79 1.96
CA LYS A 120 10.01 8.95 2.88
C LYS A 120 9.85 7.55 2.34
N LEU A 121 9.94 6.57 3.24
CA LEU A 121 9.37 5.26 2.98
C LEU A 121 7.93 5.23 3.50
N TYR A 122 6.99 4.88 2.63
CA TYR A 122 5.60 4.60 3.02
C TYR A 122 5.41 3.09 3.07
N THR A 123 5.11 2.53 4.25
CA THR A 123 4.72 1.13 4.35
C THR A 123 3.42 0.91 3.58
N GLY A 124 3.45 -0.08 2.70
CA GLY A 124 2.30 -0.70 2.08
C GLY A 124 2.21 -2.17 2.46
N ASP A 125 2.83 -2.56 3.58
CA ASP A 125 2.83 -3.91 4.13
C ASP A 125 1.70 -4.07 5.15
N ASP A 126 0.54 -4.50 4.66
CA ASP A 126 -0.64 -4.74 5.48
C ASP A 126 -0.48 -5.96 6.43
N PHE A 127 0.64 -6.70 6.40
CA PHE A 127 0.92 -7.82 7.33
C PHE A 127 1.74 -7.39 8.55
N ASN A 128 2.55 -6.34 8.41
CA ASN A 128 3.59 -5.99 9.38
C ASN A 128 3.57 -4.49 9.78
N PHE A 129 2.60 -3.71 9.30
CA PHE A 129 2.51 -2.26 9.51
C PHE A 129 2.65 -1.81 10.97
N GLY A 130 2.11 -2.56 11.93
CA GLY A 130 2.17 -2.19 13.35
C GLY A 130 3.60 -2.02 13.86
N GLU A 131 4.50 -2.91 13.46
CA GLU A 131 5.92 -2.85 13.81
C GLU A 131 6.70 -1.89 12.89
N LEU A 132 6.33 -1.79 11.62
CA LEU A 132 7.05 -0.94 10.66
C LEU A 132 6.86 0.56 10.90
N ILE A 133 5.68 0.94 11.42
CA ILE A 133 5.33 2.32 11.79
C ILE A 133 5.97 2.71 13.14
N ALA A 134 6.05 1.79 14.10
CA ALA A 134 6.77 2.03 15.34
C ALA A 134 8.28 2.03 15.04
N GLU A 135 8.95 3.15 15.26
CA GLU A 135 10.39 3.32 15.03
C GLU A 135 11.23 2.14 15.57
N ASP A 136 12.18 1.66 14.78
CA ASP A 136 13.07 0.54 15.15
C ASP A 136 14.35 0.96 15.89
N GLY A 137 14.35 2.19 16.44
CA GLY A 137 15.51 2.83 17.07
C GLY A 137 16.47 3.50 16.08
N GLU A 138 16.31 3.30 14.78
CA GLU A 138 17.05 4.02 13.73
C GLU A 138 16.11 4.83 12.84
N ARG A 139 15.05 4.20 12.33
CA ARG A 139 14.09 4.78 11.38
C ARG A 139 12.69 4.21 11.57
N PHE A 140 11.69 4.92 11.05
CA PHE A 140 10.32 4.44 10.94
C PHE A 140 9.82 4.57 9.50
N SER A 141 8.76 3.84 9.19
CA SER A 141 8.04 3.98 7.93
C SER A 141 6.81 4.86 8.13
N HIS A 142 6.57 5.80 7.21
CA HIS A 142 5.27 6.47 7.10
C HIS A 142 4.23 5.45 6.61
N ALA A 143 2.94 5.77 6.61
CA ALA A 143 1.89 4.81 6.25
C ALA A 143 1.10 5.23 5.00
N LEU A 144 0.96 4.31 4.04
CA LEU A 144 0.01 4.41 2.93
C LEU A 144 -0.58 3.02 2.68
N LEU A 145 -1.51 2.62 3.53
CA LEU A 145 -1.98 1.24 3.68
C LEU A 145 -3.42 1.03 3.22
N GLY A 146 -3.72 -0.18 2.75
CA GLY A 146 -5.11 -0.55 2.46
C GLY A 146 -5.89 -0.84 3.74
N ILE A 147 -5.26 -1.46 4.74
CA ILE A 147 -5.92 -1.79 6.01
C ILE A 147 -6.38 -0.55 6.77
N PHE A 148 -5.70 0.59 6.62
CA PHE A 148 -6.07 1.84 7.31
C PHE A 148 -7.49 2.33 6.97
N ASP A 149 -8.06 1.92 5.82
CA ASP A 149 -9.44 2.23 5.47
C ASP A 149 -10.44 1.61 6.48
N PRO A 150 -10.56 0.27 6.59
CA PRO A 150 -11.54 -0.33 7.50
C PRO A 150 -11.22 -0.18 8.99
N ILE A 151 -9.97 0.16 9.37
CA ILE A 151 -9.58 0.37 10.78
C ILE A 151 -9.34 1.84 11.13
N ALA A 152 -9.75 2.80 10.28
CA ALA A 152 -9.37 4.21 10.39
C ALA A 152 -9.48 4.79 11.82
N PRO A 153 -10.58 4.60 12.58
CA PRO A 153 -10.68 5.11 13.95
C PRO A 153 -9.67 4.47 14.91
N VAL A 154 -9.45 3.16 14.79
CA VAL A 154 -8.50 2.41 15.64
C VAL A 154 -7.07 2.81 15.33
N ALA A 155 -6.71 2.92 14.04
CA ALA A 155 -5.40 3.40 13.61
C ALA A 155 -5.15 4.84 14.07
N ALA A 156 -6.14 5.74 13.99
CA ALA A 156 -5.99 7.10 14.47
C ALA A 156 -5.66 7.16 15.98
N HIS A 157 -6.37 6.40 16.81
CA HIS A 157 -6.08 6.34 18.25
C HIS A 157 -4.69 5.73 18.54
N ALA A 158 -4.30 4.68 17.81
CA ALA A 158 -2.96 4.12 17.95
C ALA A 158 -1.89 5.17 17.61
N LEU A 159 -2.02 5.84 16.46
CA LEU A 159 -1.05 6.85 16.01
C LEU A 159 -0.95 8.05 16.97
N VAL A 160 -2.06 8.46 17.59
CA VAL A 160 -2.05 9.49 18.65
C VAL A 160 -1.25 9.02 19.87
N ALA A 161 -1.48 7.79 20.34
CA ALA A 161 -0.70 7.22 21.45
C ALA A 161 0.80 7.15 21.10
N LEU A 162 1.14 6.75 19.87
CA LEU A 162 2.52 6.72 19.40
C LEU A 162 3.15 8.12 19.37
N ALA A 163 2.41 9.13 18.88
CA ALA A 163 2.87 10.53 18.85
C ALA A 163 3.11 11.11 20.25
N ASN A 164 2.39 10.63 21.27
CA ASN A 164 2.58 11.00 22.67
C ASN A 164 3.71 10.22 23.37
N GLY A 165 4.38 9.30 22.67
CA GLY A 165 5.41 8.41 23.25
C GLY A 165 4.84 7.26 24.09
N GLU A 166 3.54 6.99 24.02
CA GLU A 166 2.86 5.92 24.75
C GLU A 166 2.98 4.58 24.00
N HIS A 167 4.21 4.08 23.84
CA HIS A 167 4.50 2.89 23.00
C HIS A 167 3.73 1.64 23.43
N GLN A 168 3.57 1.39 24.73
CA GLN A 168 2.78 0.25 25.21
C GLN A 168 1.31 0.39 24.78
N ARG A 169 0.74 1.59 24.91
CA ARG A 169 -0.64 1.86 24.53
C ARG A 169 -0.85 1.72 23.02
N TYR A 170 0.11 2.20 22.22
CA TYR A 170 0.14 1.96 20.78
C TYR A 170 0.08 0.47 20.47
N GLN A 171 0.93 -0.35 21.09
CA GLN A 171 0.98 -1.80 20.87
C GLN A 171 -0.34 -2.49 21.25
N GLU A 172 -0.93 -2.13 22.40
CA GLU A 172 -2.23 -2.64 22.85
C GLU A 172 -3.35 -2.37 21.83
N ILE A 173 -3.35 -1.20 21.19
CA ILE A 173 -4.38 -0.82 20.21
C ILE A 173 -4.11 -1.45 18.84
N ILE A 174 -2.86 -1.40 18.37
CA ILE A 174 -2.53 -1.78 16.99
C ILE A 174 -2.49 -3.30 16.79
N GLN A 175 -2.04 -4.07 17.79
CA GLN A 175 -1.77 -5.50 17.62
C GLN A 175 -3.00 -6.33 17.24
N PRO A 176 -4.20 -6.14 17.83
CA PRO A 176 -5.41 -6.82 17.38
C PRO A 176 -5.73 -6.56 15.90
N THR A 177 -5.48 -5.34 15.42
CA THR A 177 -5.74 -4.95 14.02
C THR A 177 -4.80 -5.66 13.04
N VAL A 178 -3.59 -6.03 13.46
CA VAL A 178 -2.65 -6.80 12.63
C VAL A 178 -3.22 -8.19 12.33
N HIS A 179 -3.87 -8.84 13.31
CA HIS A 179 -4.51 -10.14 13.08
C HIS A 179 -5.68 -10.05 12.10
N LEU A 180 -6.53 -9.03 12.25
CA LEU A 180 -7.59 -8.72 11.29
C LEU A 180 -7.04 -8.49 9.88
N SER A 181 -6.00 -7.67 9.78
CA SER A 181 -5.37 -7.33 8.50
C SER A 181 -4.83 -8.55 7.77
N ARG A 182 -4.09 -9.41 8.49
CA ARG A 182 -3.55 -10.66 7.91
C ARG A 182 -4.64 -11.57 7.36
N GLU A 183 -5.83 -11.59 7.98
CA GLU A 183 -6.97 -12.33 7.43
C GLU A 183 -7.53 -11.67 6.16
N ILE A 184 -7.74 -10.36 6.16
CA ILE A 184 -8.25 -9.62 4.98
C ILE A 184 -7.32 -9.80 3.78
N PHE A 185 -6.01 -9.73 4.01
CA PHE A 185 -4.97 -9.79 2.98
C PHE A 185 -4.42 -11.21 2.75
N CYS A 186 -5.01 -12.24 3.37
CA CYS A 186 -4.58 -13.62 3.17
C CYS A 186 -4.68 -14.07 1.69
N ALA A 187 -3.89 -15.07 1.32
CA ALA A 187 -3.88 -15.59 -0.05
C ALA A 187 -5.28 -16.09 -0.49
N PRO A 188 -5.71 -15.85 -1.74
CA PRO A 188 -5.08 -14.97 -2.74
C PRO A 188 -5.26 -13.48 -2.42
N THR A 189 -4.15 -12.77 -2.18
CA THR A 189 -4.12 -11.42 -1.62
C THR A 189 -4.85 -10.38 -2.45
N ARG A 190 -4.83 -10.49 -3.79
CA ARG A 190 -5.55 -9.58 -4.71
C ARG A 190 -7.04 -9.37 -4.39
N TYR A 191 -7.68 -10.25 -3.63
CA TYR A 191 -9.08 -10.12 -3.20
C TYR A 191 -9.27 -9.44 -1.83
N TYR A 192 -8.23 -8.82 -1.26
CA TYR A 192 -8.32 -8.11 0.03
C TYR A 192 -9.43 -7.05 0.07
N LYS A 193 -9.70 -6.40 -1.07
CA LYS A 193 -10.74 -5.37 -1.22
C LYS A 193 -12.12 -5.88 -0.83
N ALA A 194 -12.39 -7.18 -0.97
CA ALA A 194 -13.65 -7.78 -0.56
C ALA A 194 -13.83 -7.72 0.95
N GLY A 195 -12.76 -7.95 1.73
CA GLY A 195 -12.77 -7.80 3.19
C GLY A 195 -12.91 -6.34 3.63
N ILE A 196 -12.25 -5.41 2.93
CA ILE A 196 -12.40 -3.96 3.18
C ILE A 196 -13.85 -3.52 3.00
N VAL A 197 -14.45 -3.81 1.84
CA VAL A 197 -15.82 -3.39 1.53
C VAL A 197 -16.84 -4.12 2.41
N PHE A 198 -16.56 -5.36 2.81
CA PHE A 198 -17.38 -6.08 3.78
C PHE A 198 -17.43 -5.33 5.12
N LEU A 199 -16.30 -4.86 5.64
CA LEU A 199 -16.28 -4.06 6.88
C LEU A 199 -16.93 -2.68 6.69
N ALA A 200 -16.79 -2.07 5.51
CA ALA A 200 -17.49 -0.81 5.23
C ALA A 200 -19.01 -0.97 5.31
N TRP A 201 -19.55 -2.07 4.77
CA TRP A 201 -20.97 -2.42 4.86
C TRP A 201 -21.41 -2.74 6.29
N LEU A 202 -20.65 -3.56 7.03
CA LEU A 202 -20.95 -3.85 8.44
C LEU A 202 -20.98 -2.59 9.31
N ASN A 203 -20.14 -1.60 9.00
CA ASN A 203 -20.08 -0.31 9.69
C ASN A 203 -21.06 0.75 9.17
N GLY A 204 -21.91 0.42 8.19
CA GLY A 204 -22.95 1.32 7.68
C GLY A 204 -22.44 2.45 6.78
N TYR A 205 -21.22 2.36 6.25
CA TYR A 205 -20.72 3.32 5.25
C TYR A 205 -21.38 3.14 3.87
N GLN A 206 -22.06 2.02 3.66
CA GLN A 206 -22.84 1.70 2.47
C GLN A 206 -23.96 0.73 2.83
N ASP A 207 -25.08 0.79 2.10
CA ASP A 207 -26.29 0.01 2.43
C ASP A 207 -26.29 -1.41 1.85
N HIS A 208 -25.34 -1.75 0.99
CA HIS A 208 -25.29 -3.05 0.32
C HIS A 208 -23.86 -3.60 0.25
N PHE A 209 -23.72 -4.93 0.26
CA PHE A 209 -22.45 -5.59 -0.05
C PHE A 209 -22.41 -6.03 -1.52
N SER A 210 -22.15 -5.07 -2.41
CA SER A 210 -21.97 -5.34 -3.84
C SER A 210 -20.79 -4.54 -4.36
N MET A 211 -19.95 -5.20 -5.16
CA MET A 211 -18.69 -4.65 -5.63
C MET A 211 -18.62 -4.70 -7.16
N LEU A 212 -17.84 -3.79 -7.73
CA LEU A 212 -17.47 -3.84 -9.15
C LEU A 212 -16.92 -5.22 -9.50
N GLY A 213 -17.31 -5.73 -10.67
CA GLY A 213 -16.88 -7.05 -11.14
C GLY A 213 -17.37 -8.24 -10.31
N GLY A 214 -18.36 -8.05 -9.41
CA GLY A 214 -18.89 -9.12 -8.57
C GLY A 214 -17.92 -9.57 -7.46
N MET A 215 -16.94 -8.76 -7.11
CA MET A 215 -15.85 -9.14 -6.19
C MET A 215 -16.33 -9.48 -4.76
N GLN A 216 -17.57 -9.17 -4.38
CA GLN A 216 -18.14 -9.59 -3.10
C GLN A 216 -18.17 -11.12 -2.93
N SER A 217 -18.17 -11.90 -4.02
CA SER A 217 -18.13 -13.37 -3.97
C SER A 217 -16.71 -13.95 -4.08
N ALA A 218 -15.66 -13.12 -4.02
CA ALA A 218 -14.27 -13.57 -4.19
C ALA A 218 -13.66 -14.24 -2.94
N ARG A 219 -14.36 -14.18 -1.80
CA ARG A 219 -14.01 -14.84 -0.54
C ARG A 219 -15.15 -15.73 -0.07
N SER A 220 -14.83 -16.75 0.72
CA SER A 220 -15.85 -17.66 1.26
C SER A 220 -16.63 -17.02 2.42
N LEU A 221 -17.83 -17.52 2.68
CA LEU A 221 -18.59 -17.14 3.88
C LEU A 221 -17.78 -17.39 5.17
N SER A 222 -17.04 -18.50 5.24
CA SER A 222 -16.20 -18.81 6.40
C SER A 222 -15.11 -17.76 6.63
N GLN A 223 -14.53 -17.20 5.57
CA GLN A 223 -13.58 -16.09 5.67
C GLN A 223 -14.27 -14.82 6.18
N TYR A 224 -15.45 -14.47 5.66
CA TYR A 224 -16.21 -13.32 6.18
C TYR A 224 -16.58 -13.47 7.65
N CYS A 225 -17.01 -14.64 8.10
CA CYS A 225 -17.26 -14.89 9.53
C CYS A 225 -16.00 -14.74 10.38
N LYS A 226 -14.82 -15.09 9.85
CA LYS A 226 -13.55 -14.90 10.55
C LYS A 226 -13.16 -13.43 10.61
N ILE A 227 -13.32 -12.69 9.50
CA ILE A 227 -13.12 -11.23 9.44
C ILE A 227 -14.03 -10.52 10.45
N PHE A 228 -15.32 -10.88 10.51
CA PHE A 228 -16.27 -10.31 11.48
C PHE A 228 -15.78 -10.47 12.93
N ARG A 229 -15.39 -11.68 13.33
CA ARG A 229 -14.89 -11.94 14.71
C ARG A 229 -13.60 -11.20 15.01
N LEU A 230 -12.67 -11.14 14.05
CA LEU A 230 -11.43 -10.40 14.22
C LEU A 230 -11.67 -8.88 14.26
N ALA A 231 -12.66 -8.37 13.54
CA ALA A 231 -13.04 -6.96 13.57
C ALA A 231 -13.64 -6.56 14.91
N ASP A 232 -14.49 -7.41 15.50
CA ASP A 232 -14.98 -7.24 16.87
C ASP A 232 -13.81 -7.18 17.88
N GLN A 233 -12.92 -8.19 17.85
CA GLN A 233 -11.74 -8.25 18.73
C GLN A 233 -10.79 -7.05 18.55
N ALA A 234 -10.71 -6.50 17.34
CA ALA A 234 -9.88 -5.35 17.03
C ALA A 234 -10.55 -4.00 17.32
N GLY A 235 -11.81 -3.98 17.78
CA GLY A 235 -12.58 -2.75 17.96
C GLY A 235 -12.87 -2.01 16.64
N ALA A 236 -12.84 -2.72 15.51
CA ALA A 236 -13.05 -2.17 14.17
C ALA A 236 -14.54 -2.17 13.75
N LEU A 237 -15.44 -2.71 14.58
CA LEU A 237 -16.89 -2.59 14.42
C LEU A 237 -17.39 -1.33 15.14
N ILE A 238 -17.60 -0.26 14.39
CA ILE A 238 -18.00 1.07 14.89
C ILE A 238 -19.48 1.06 15.29
N GLN A 239 -20.29 0.24 14.61
CA GLN A 239 -21.73 0.07 14.88
C GLN A 239 -22.05 -1.42 15.13
N PRO A 240 -21.72 -2.00 16.30
CA PRO A 240 -21.87 -3.44 16.54
C PRO A 240 -23.29 -3.97 16.32
N GLU A 241 -24.32 -3.21 16.72
CA GLU A 241 -25.73 -3.60 16.52
C GLU A 241 -26.08 -3.70 15.04
N LEU A 242 -25.65 -2.72 14.23
CA LEU A 242 -25.83 -2.75 12.78
C LEU A 242 -25.04 -3.89 12.14
N ALA A 243 -23.80 -4.11 12.60
CA ALA A 243 -22.96 -5.18 12.11
C ALA A 243 -23.61 -6.56 12.34
N ILE A 244 -24.30 -6.78 13.45
CA ILE A 244 -25.05 -8.02 13.72
C ILE A 244 -26.25 -8.18 12.78
N LEU A 245 -26.95 -7.09 12.45
CA LEU A 245 -28.08 -7.13 11.52
C LEU A 245 -27.66 -7.42 10.08
N ASN A 246 -26.45 -6.97 9.71
CA ASN A 246 -25.89 -7.18 8.38
C ASN A 246 -25.16 -8.53 8.26
N ALA A 247 -24.57 -9.08 9.34
CA ALA A 247 -23.70 -10.26 9.29
C ALA A 247 -24.37 -11.61 8.98
#